data_AF-A0A131XLT7-F1
#
_entry.id   AF-A0A131XLT7-F1
#
_cell.length_a   1.000
_cell.length_b   1.000
_cell.length_c   1.000
_cell.angle_alpha   90.00
_cell.angle_beta   90.00
_cell.angle_gamma   90.00
#
_symmetry.space_group_name_H-M   'P 1'
#
loop_
_entity.id
_entity.type
_entity.pdbx_description
1 polymer ?
#
loop_
_entity_poly.entity_id
_entity_poly.type
_entity_poly.pdbx_seq_one_letter_code
_entity_poly.pdbx_strand_id
1 'polypeptide(L)'
;MTLREDGSYEWDMEGLQRHALLVMQGLEAAVENLDDSRVLADILYELGRKHARFNVQEDMFDKLWQALKFGLESTLQERFNREVAQAWFLVFRFLSRRIIEGMHKARAAAPPPQQQQQQQQPQQQLQQPAPT
;
A
#
# COMPACT_ATOMS: atom_id res chain seq x y z
N MET A 1 5.98 -9.95 11.50
CA MET A 1 7.23 -9.96 12.28
C MET A 1 6.92 -10.43 13.68
N THR A 2 7.64 -11.43 14.15
CA THR A 2 7.51 -11.96 15.52
C THR A 2 8.83 -11.77 16.24
N LEU A 3 8.81 -11.18 17.43
CA LEU A 3 10.01 -11.09 18.27
C LEU A 3 10.27 -12.48 18.87
N ARG A 4 11.47 -13.01 18.65
CA ARG A 4 11.92 -14.27 19.25
C ARG A 4 12.47 -14.04 20.65
N GLU A 5 12.55 -15.11 21.43
CA GLU A 5 13.04 -15.07 22.83
C GLU A 5 14.51 -14.62 22.93
N ASP A 6 15.30 -14.83 21.87
CA ASP A 6 16.70 -14.41 21.77
C ASP A 6 16.87 -12.92 21.39
N GLY A 7 15.78 -12.16 21.29
CA GLY A 7 15.77 -10.76 20.88
C GLY A 7 15.92 -10.55 19.37
N SER A 8 16.01 -11.62 18.58
CA SER A 8 15.99 -11.53 17.12
C SER A 8 14.56 -11.39 16.60
N TYR A 9 14.45 -10.88 15.39
CA TYR A 9 13.18 -10.74 14.71
C TYR A 9 13.00 -11.80 13.66
N GLU A 10 11.87 -12.49 13.71
CA GLU A 10 11.40 -13.36 12.65
C GLU A 10 10.57 -12.55 11.65
N TRP A 11 11.11 -12.41 10.44
CA TRP A 11 10.45 -11.72 9.34
C TRP A 11 9.64 -12.72 8.53
N ASP A 12 8.44 -12.30 8.11
CA ASP A 12 7.63 -13.06 7.16
C ASP A 12 8.19 -12.88 5.74
N MET A 13 9.18 -13.70 5.41
CA MET A 13 9.88 -13.62 4.13
C MET A 13 9.00 -14.04 2.95
N GLU A 14 8.07 -14.98 3.18
CA GLU A 14 7.15 -15.43 2.14
C GLU A 14 6.14 -14.32 1.80
N GLY A 15 5.54 -13.70 2.81
CA GLY A 15 4.66 -12.56 2.65
C GLY A 15 5.36 -11.38 1.99
N LEU A 16 6.61 -11.11 2.37
CA LEU A 16 7.43 -10.07 1.75
C LEU A 16 7.67 -10.35 0.26
N GLN A 17 8.10 -11.57 -0.09
CA GLN A 17 8.35 -11.94 -1.49
C GLN A 17 7.08 -11.84 -2.33
N ARG A 18 5.95 -12.32 -1.80
CA ARG A 18 4.65 -12.21 -2.46
C ARG A 18 4.27 -10.75 -2.71
N HIS A 19 4.45 -9.89 -1.71
CA HIS A 19 4.15 -8.46 -1.86
C HIS A 19 5.08 -7.79 -2.87
N ALA A 20 6.37 -8.11 -2.88
CA ALA A 20 7.32 -7.58 -3.86
C ALA A 20 6.91 -7.92 -5.30
N LEU A 21 6.44 -9.14 -5.56
CA LEU A 21 5.91 -9.54 -6.87
C LEU A 21 4.69 -8.71 -7.28
N LEU A 22 3.75 -8.47 -6.37
CA LEU A 22 2.56 -7.64 -6.64
C LEU A 22 2.95 -6.18 -6.96
N VAL A 23 3.97 -5.65 -6.29
CA VAL A 23 4.50 -4.30 -6.61
C VAL A 23 5.09 -4.27 -8.02
N MET A 24 5.88 -5.29 -8.41
CA MET A 24 6.44 -5.36 -9.75
C MET A 24 5.37 -5.53 -10.84
N GLN A 25 4.31 -6.30 -10.58
CA GLN A 25 3.15 -6.40 -11.48
C GLN A 25 2.42 -5.06 -11.63
N GLY A 26 2.33 -4.26 -10.56
CA GLY A 26 1.81 -2.90 -10.64
C GLY A 26 2.65 -1.97 -11.53
N LEU A 27 3.98 -2.12 -11.47
CA LEU A 27 4.91 -1.40 -12.35
C LEU A 27 4.79 -1.86 -13.81
N GLU A 28 4.69 -3.16 -14.05
CA GLU A 28 4.45 -3.74 -15.37
C GLU A 28 3.16 -3.17 -16.00
N ALA A 29 2.04 -3.23 -15.27
CA ALA A 29 0.77 -2.68 -15.72
C ALA A 29 0.88 -1.17 -16.05
N ALA A 30 1.68 -0.41 -15.30
CA ALA A 30 1.91 1.00 -15.59
C ALA A 30 2.66 1.23 -16.90
N VAL A 31 3.66 0.40 -17.18
CA VAL A 31 4.44 0.45 -18.43
C VAL A 31 3.58 0.02 -19.62
N GLU A 32 2.74 -1.00 -19.46
CA GLU A 32 1.82 -1.47 -20.53
C GLU A 32 0.72 -0.46 -20.86
N ASN A 33 0.37 0.43 -19.93
CA ASN A 33 -0.75 1.38 -20.06
C ASN A 33 -0.28 2.84 -20.10
N LEU A 34 0.92 3.12 -20.61
CA LEU A 34 1.47 4.49 -20.68
C LEU A 34 0.61 5.42 -21.55
N ASP A 35 0.02 4.92 -22.63
CA ASP A 35 -0.80 5.71 -23.56
C ASP A 35 -2.22 5.94 -23.05
N ASP A 36 -2.79 5.01 -22.27
CA ASP A 36 -4.12 5.13 -21.66
C ASP A 36 -4.14 4.57 -20.24
N SER A 37 -3.85 5.45 -19.29
CA SER A 37 -3.73 5.08 -17.88
C SER A 37 -5.02 5.25 -17.08
N ARG A 38 -6.16 5.58 -17.70
CA ARG A 38 -7.40 5.93 -16.99
C ARG A 38 -7.94 4.78 -16.15
N VAL A 39 -8.05 3.59 -16.76
CA VAL A 39 -8.53 2.38 -16.06
C VAL A 39 -7.57 1.99 -14.94
N LEU A 40 -6.27 2.04 -15.21
CA LEU A 40 -5.25 1.76 -14.21
C LEU A 40 -5.32 2.75 -13.03
N ALA A 41 -5.55 4.03 -13.30
CA ALA A 41 -5.65 5.07 -12.28
C ALA A 41 -6.82 4.82 -11.30
N ASP A 42 -7.94 4.26 -11.77
CA ASP A 42 -9.08 3.89 -10.93
C ASP A 42 -8.81 2.63 -10.11
N ILE A 43 -8.15 1.63 -10.71
CA ILE A 43 -7.72 0.40 -10.01
C ILE A 43 -6.77 0.76 -8.85
N LEU A 44 -5.79 1.62 -9.10
CA LEU A 44 -4.81 2.05 -8.10
C LEU A 44 -5.45 2.85 -6.97
N TYR A 45 -6.45 3.67 -7.29
CA TYR A 45 -7.21 4.40 -6.30
C TYR A 45 -7.96 3.44 -5.36
N GLU A 46 -8.64 2.44 -5.88
CA GLU A 46 -9.30 1.42 -5.05
C GLU A 46 -8.29 0.56 -4.27
N LEU A 47 -7.13 0.27 -4.85
CA LEU A 47 -6.02 -0.36 -4.16
C LEU A 47 -5.52 0.50 -2.98
N GLY A 48 -5.50 1.82 -3.13
CA GLY A 48 -5.22 2.78 -2.07
C GLY A 48 -6.13 2.64 -0.85
N ARG A 49 -7.41 2.39 -1.07
CA ARG A 49 -8.36 2.15 0.04
C ARG A 49 -7.99 0.89 0.85
N LYS A 50 -7.42 -0.13 0.22
CA LYS A 50 -6.88 -1.31 0.92
C LYS A 50 -5.61 -0.97 1.69
N HIS A 51 -4.70 -0.17 1.11
CA HIS A 51 -3.48 0.30 1.79
C HIS A 51 -3.79 1.11 3.06
N ALA A 52 -4.89 1.89 3.06
CA ALA A 52 -5.34 2.56 4.28
C ALA A 52 -5.71 1.59 5.40
N ARG A 53 -6.33 0.44 5.08
CA ARG A 53 -6.68 -0.60 6.07
C ARG A 53 -5.46 -1.27 6.67
N PHE A 54 -4.37 -1.39 5.90
CA PHE A 54 -3.07 -1.88 6.39
C PHE A 54 -2.27 -0.80 7.14
N ASN A 55 -2.86 0.38 7.35
CA ASN A 55 -2.25 1.51 8.05
C ASN A 55 -0.91 1.99 7.44
N VAL A 56 -0.73 1.77 6.14
CA VAL A 56 0.44 2.26 5.37
C VAL A 56 0.49 3.78 5.45
N GLN A 57 1.65 4.39 5.63
CA GLN A 57 1.81 5.84 5.67
C GLN A 57 2.41 6.37 4.37
N GLU A 58 2.14 7.65 4.06
CA GLU A 58 2.59 8.27 2.81
C GLU A 58 4.13 8.30 2.71
N ASP A 59 4.82 8.55 3.81
CA ASP A 59 6.29 8.56 3.90
C ASP A 59 6.93 7.18 3.67
N MET A 60 6.14 6.10 3.65
CA MET A 60 6.63 4.77 3.30
C MET A 60 6.85 4.62 1.79
N PHE A 61 6.15 5.40 0.95
CA PHE A 61 6.37 5.38 -0.50
C PHE A 61 7.73 5.97 -0.88
N ASP A 62 8.22 6.96 -0.13
CA ASP A 62 9.58 7.49 -0.34
C ASP A 62 10.65 6.44 -0.03
N LYS A 63 10.44 5.64 1.02
CA LYS A 63 11.32 4.52 1.39
C LYS A 63 11.28 3.42 0.32
N LEU A 64 10.08 3.10 -0.17
CA LEU A 64 9.90 2.14 -1.25
C LEU A 64 10.58 2.61 -2.54
N TRP A 65 10.49 3.90 -2.89
CA TRP A 65 11.19 4.44 -4.04
C TRP A 65 12.70 4.27 -3.93
N GLN A 66 13.29 4.56 -2.77
CA GLN A 66 14.73 4.39 -2.56
C GLN A 66 15.17 2.94 -2.77
N ALA A 67 14.42 1.97 -2.23
CA ALA A 67 14.69 0.55 -2.40
C ALA A 67 14.53 0.09 -3.85
N LEU A 68 13.45 0.50 -4.53
CA LEU A 68 13.19 0.18 -5.92
C LEU A 68 14.26 0.77 -6.84
N LYS A 69 14.60 2.05 -6.64
CA LYS A 69 15.64 2.75 -7.39
C LYS A 69 16.99 2.03 -7.24
N PHE A 70 17.36 1.62 -6.03
CA PHE A 70 18.58 0.84 -5.80
C PHE A 70 18.56 -0.49 -6.58
N GLY A 71 17.42 -1.19 -6.59
CA GLY A 71 17.26 -2.41 -7.38
C GLY A 71 17.38 -2.18 -8.89
N LEU A 72 16.79 -1.09 -9.41
CA LEU A 72 16.89 -0.70 -10.81
C LEU A 72 18.33 -0.31 -11.19
N GLU A 73 19.01 0.48 -10.36
CA GLU A 73 20.41 0.86 -10.54
C GLU A 73 21.33 -0.36 -10.62
N SER A 74 21.15 -1.30 -9.68
CA SER A 74 21.95 -2.53 -9.62
C SER A 74 21.71 -3.44 -10.82
N THR A 75 20.48 -3.47 -11.35
CA THR A 75 20.08 -4.37 -12.44
C THR A 75 20.39 -3.81 -13.82
N LEU A 76 20.14 -2.50 -14.02
CA LEU A 76 20.31 -1.84 -15.32
C LEU A 76 21.71 -1.24 -15.50
N GLN A 77 22.43 -1.01 -14.40
CA GLN A 77 23.81 -0.54 -14.38
C GLN A 77 23.98 0.72 -15.27
N GLU A 78 24.88 0.70 -16.25
CA GLU A 78 25.15 1.81 -17.15
C GLU A 78 23.92 2.26 -17.96
N ARG A 79 22.92 1.39 -18.15
CA ARG A 79 21.66 1.75 -18.81
C ARG A 79 20.73 2.56 -17.92
N PHE A 80 20.95 2.60 -16.60
CA PHE A 80 20.21 3.47 -15.69
C PHE A 80 20.75 4.91 -15.71
N ASN A 81 20.74 5.51 -16.90
CA ASN A 81 21.14 6.90 -17.08
C ASN A 81 20.10 7.85 -16.48
N ARG A 82 20.41 9.16 -16.48
CA ARG A 82 19.54 10.19 -15.90
C ARG A 82 18.13 10.21 -16.48
N GLU A 83 17.99 9.99 -17.79
CA GLU A 83 16.70 10.00 -18.48
C GLU A 83 15.86 8.79 -18.08
N VAL A 84 16.47 7.60 -18.05
CA VAL A 84 15.83 6.36 -17.61
C VAL A 84 15.43 6.44 -16.13
N ALA A 85 16.29 6.99 -15.26
CA ALA A 85 15.98 7.20 -13.85
C ALA A 85 14.78 8.13 -13.66
N GLN A 86 14.72 9.23 -14.42
CA GLN A 86 13.60 10.16 -14.40
C GLN A 86 12.32 9.49 -14.91
N ALA A 87 12.38 8.70 -15.98
CA ALA A 87 11.23 7.98 -16.51
C ALA A 87 10.64 7.00 -15.49
N TRP A 88 11.48 6.16 -14.87
CA TRP A 88 11.05 5.26 -13.81
C TRP A 88 10.47 5.99 -12.59
N PHE A 89 11.06 7.12 -12.20
CA PHE A 89 10.52 7.93 -11.12
C PHE A 89 9.12 8.48 -11.47
N LEU A 90 8.89 8.91 -12.70
CA LEU A 90 7.58 9.40 -13.14
C LEU A 90 6.52 8.30 -13.12
N VAL A 91 6.87 7.08 -13.57
CA VAL A 91 5.98 5.91 -13.49
C VAL A 91 5.65 5.59 -12.03
N PHE A 92 6.67 5.47 -11.17
CA PHE A 92 6.46 5.19 -9.74
C PHE A 92 5.59 6.27 -9.08
N ARG A 93 5.85 7.55 -9.38
CA ARG A 93 5.11 8.69 -8.82
C ARG A 93 3.66 8.71 -9.29
N PHE A 94 3.37 8.30 -10.52
CA PHE A 94 2.00 8.14 -10.99
C PHE A 94 1.25 7.09 -10.15
N LEU A 95 1.87 5.90 -9.99
CA LEU A 95 1.31 4.81 -9.19
C LEU A 95 1.06 5.24 -7.74
N SER A 96 2.09 5.75 -7.08
CA SER A 96 2.02 6.09 -5.66
C SER A 96 0.99 7.16 -5.37
N ARG A 97 0.88 8.20 -6.21
CA ARG A 97 -0.11 9.27 -6.02
C ARG A 97 -1.55 8.76 -6.05
N ARG A 98 -1.89 7.86 -6.98
CA ARG A 98 -3.25 7.31 -7.07
C ARG A 98 -3.59 6.45 -5.85
N ILE A 99 -2.62 5.66 -5.38
CA ILE A 99 -2.77 4.86 -4.14
C ILE A 99 -2.93 5.79 -2.93
N ILE A 100 -2.07 6.80 -2.78
CA ILE A 100 -2.11 7.78 -1.70
C ILE A 100 -3.45 8.54 -1.68
N GLU A 101 -3.96 8.95 -2.83
CA GLU A 101 -5.28 9.60 -2.95
C GLU A 101 -6.41 8.69 -2.44
N GLY A 102 -6.40 7.42 -2.85
CA GLY A 102 -7.34 6.42 -2.35
C GLY A 102 -7.23 6.17 -0.85
N MET A 103 -5.99 6.19 -0.32
CA MET A 103 -5.74 6.07 1.12
C MET A 103 -6.35 7.25 1.89
N HIS A 104 -6.08 8.48 1.45
CA HIS A 104 -6.61 9.70 2.06
C HIS A 104 -8.14 9.72 2.03
N LYS A 105 -8.76 9.35 0.89
CA LYS A 105 -10.22 9.26 0.83
C LYS A 105 -10.78 8.25 1.81
N ALA A 106 -10.19 7.05 1.87
CA ALA A 106 -10.66 6.00 2.77
C ALA A 106 -10.56 6.42 4.25
N ARG A 107 -9.49 7.11 4.63
CA ARG A 107 -9.30 7.66 5.97
C ARG A 107 -10.31 8.75 6.30
N ALA A 108 -10.55 9.68 5.37
CA ALA A 108 -11.52 10.76 5.56
C ALA A 108 -12.96 10.25 5.69
N ALA A 109 -13.29 9.13 5.04
CA ALA A 109 -14.60 8.50 5.11
C ALA A 109 -14.79 7.57 6.33
N ALA A 110 -13.73 7.29 7.10
CA ALA A 110 -13.82 6.43 8.27
C ALA A 110 -14.55 7.19 9.41
N PRO A 111 -15.60 6.60 10.01
CA PRO A 111 -16.26 7.24 11.15
C PRO A 111 -15.28 7.36 12.32
N PRO A 112 -15.34 8.46 13.09
CA PRO A 112 -14.46 8.67 14.24
C PRO A 112 -14.61 7.52 15.24
N PRO A 113 -13.55 7.18 16.01
CA PRO A 113 -13.52 6.04 16.93
C PRO A 113 -14.71 6.00 17.91
N GLN A 114 -15.22 7.17 18.31
CA GLN A 114 -16.36 7.31 19.22
C GLN A 114 -17.69 6.86 18.59
N GLN A 115 -17.89 7.03 17.28
CA GLN A 115 -19.11 6.62 16.60
C GLN A 115 -19.16 5.11 16.32
N GLN A 116 -18.00 4.46 16.13
CA GLN A 116 -17.93 3.00 15.97
C GLN A 116 -18.27 2.25 17.26
N GLN A 117 -17.86 2.76 18.43
CA GLN A 117 -18.20 2.16 19.72
C GLN A 117 -19.71 2.29 20.04
N GLN A 118 -20.33 3.43 19.74
CA GLN A 118 -21.76 3.63 19.97
C GLN A 118 -22.65 2.77 19.04
N GLN A 119 -22.21 2.49 17.81
CA GLN A 119 -22.96 1.62 16.89
C GLN A 119 -22.88 0.13 17.25
N GLN A 120 -21.87 -0.29 18.01
CA GLN A 120 -21.72 -1.69 18.46
C GLN A 120 -22.49 -2.00 19.76
N GLN A 121 -22.76 -1.00 20.59
CA GLN A 121 -23.49 -1.15 21.86
C GLN A 121 -24.94 -1.67 21.75
N PRO A 122 -25.80 -1.22 20.81
CA PRO A 122 -27.18 -1.71 20.75
C PRO A 122 -27.31 -3.20 20.40
N GLN A 123 -26.33 -3.79 19.71
CA GLN A 123 -26.34 -5.23 19.38
C GLN A 123 -25.95 -6.11 20.57
N GLN A 124 -25.13 -5.61 21.50
CA GLN A 124 -24.73 -6.36 22.70
C GLN A 124 -25.82 -6.39 23.78
N GLN A 125 -26.71 -5.39 23.84
CA GLN A 125 -27.84 -5.39 24.79
C GLN A 125 -28.97 -6.35 24.41
N LEU A 126 -29.11 -6.73 23.13
CA LEU A 126 -30.13 -7.68 22.66
C LEU A 126 -29.75 -9.16 22.84
N GLN A 127 -28.52 -9.46 23.30
CA GLN A 127 -28.01 -10.82 23.48
C GLN A 127 -27.86 -11.23 24.95
N GLN A 128 -28.29 -10.40 25.90
CA GLN A 128 -28.33 -10.79 27.30
C GLN A 128 -29.60 -11.61 27.58
N PRO A 129 -29.50 -12.84 28.12
CA PRO A 129 -30.68 -13.59 28.53
C PRO A 129 -31.39 -12.86 29.67
N ALA A 130 -32.73 -12.87 29.63
CA ALA A 130 -33.56 -12.22 30.65
C ALA A 130 -33.26 -12.81 32.04
N PRO A 131 -33.17 -11.99 33.10
CA PRO A 131 -32.92 -12.48 34.45
C PRO A 131 -34.12 -13.31 34.95
N THR A 132 -33.82 -14.47 35.53
CA THR A 132 -34.77 -15.38 36.20
C THR A 132 -35.14 -14.87 37.58
#